data_AF-A0AA91TYR7-F1
#
_entry.id   AF-A0AA91TYR7-F1
#
_cell.length_a   1.000
_cell.length_b   1.000
_cell.length_c   1.000
_cell.angle_alpha   90.00
_cell.angle_beta   90.00
_cell.angle_gamma   90.00
#
_symmetry.space_group_name_H-M   'P 1'
#
loop_
_entity.id
_entity.type
_entity.pdbx_description
1 polymer ?
#
loop_
_entity_poly.entity_id
_entity_poly.type
_entity_poly.pdbx_seq_one_letter_code
_entity_poly.pdbx_strand_id
1 'polypeptide(L)' 'MAPKIGPLGLSPKKVGDDIAKATSDWKGLKITVQLVVQNRQAQISVVPSAAALIIRALKEPPRDRKKQKNIKHNGNITL' A
#
# COMPACT_ATOMS: atom_id res chain seq x y z
N MET A 1 -4.12 11.01 10.85
CA MET A 1 -2.72 11.28 11.25
C MET A 1 -1.89 11.44 9.97
N ALA A 2 -1.76 12.66 9.46
CA ALA A 2 -0.85 12.94 8.36
C ALA A 2 0.50 13.34 8.97
N PRO A 3 1.59 12.58 8.77
CA PRO A 3 2.91 13.01 9.20
C PRO A 3 3.27 14.35 8.53
N LYS A 4 4.02 15.20 9.23
CA LYS A 4 4.28 16.60 8.83
C LYS A 4 5.00 16.67 7.48
N ILE A 5 4.21 16.84 6.41
CA ILE A 5 4.65 17.25 5.07
C ILE A 5 4.98 18.76 5.00
N GLY A 6 4.65 19.50 6.07
CA GLY A 6 4.81 20.95 6.22
C GLY A 6 6.13 21.58 5.74
N PRO A 7 7.34 21.03 6.01
CA PRO A 7 8.58 21.67 5.59
C PRO A 7 8.86 21.60 4.07
N LEU A 8 8.10 20.79 3.31
CA LEU A 8 8.31 20.59 1.87
C LEU A 8 7.23 21.26 1.00
N GLY A 9 6.26 21.96 1.60
CA GLY A 9 5.22 22.72 0.88
C GLY A 9 4.25 21.87 0.06
N LEU A 10 4.23 20.55 0.27
CA LEU A 10 3.33 19.64 -0.42
C LEU A 10 1.96 19.62 0.26
N SER A 11 0.89 19.59 -0.54
CA SER A 11 -0.47 19.48 0.00
C SER A 11 -0.72 18.06 0.54
N PRO A 12 -1.06 17.89 1.82
CA PRO A 12 -1.36 16.58 2.40
C PRO A 12 -2.51 15.86 1.69
N LYS A 13 -3.45 16.62 1.11
CA LYS A 13 -4.59 16.07 0.37
C LYS A 13 -4.14 15.35 -0.90
N LYS A 14 -3.32 16.03 -1.72
CA LYS A 14 -2.79 15.48 -2.98
C LYS A 14 -1.94 14.23 -2.73
N VAL A 15 -1.05 14.27 -1.74
CA VAL A 15 -0.22 13.11 -1.37
C VAL A 15 -1.08 11.95 -0.85
N GLY A 16 -2.14 12.23 -0.09
CA GLY A 16 -3.10 11.22 0.35
C GLY A 16 -3.83 10.56 -0.82
N ASP A 17 -4.30 11.35 -1.78
CA ASP A 17 -4.97 10.85 -2.99
C ASP A 17 -4.04 10.00 -3.86
N ASP A 18 -2.80 10.43 -4.07
CA ASP A 18 -1.82 9.69 -4.85
C ASP A 18 -1.38 8.39 -4.16
N ILE A 19 -1.29 8.38 -2.82
CA ILE A 19 -1.04 7.15 -2.04
C ILE A 19 -2.23 6.18 -2.18
N ALA A 20 -3.46 6.67 -2.10
CA ALA A 20 -4.65 5.83 -2.24
C ALA A 20 -4.73 5.17 -3.63
N LYS A 21 -4.38 5.92 -4.69
CA LYS A 21 -4.29 5.37 -6.06
C LYS A 21 -3.21 4.31 -6.17
N ALA A 22 -1.98 4.60 -5.72
CA ALA A 22 -0.86 3.66 -5.81
C ALA A 22 -1.04 2.40 -4.95
N THR A 23 -1.87 2.45 -3.90
CA THR A 23 -2.12 1.32 -2.98
C THR A 23 -3.44 0.57 -3.24
N SER A 24 -4.18 0.92 -4.30
CA SER A 24 -5.48 0.29 -4.59
C SER A 24 -5.38 -1.20 -4.87
N ASP A 25 -4.34 -1.65 -5.58
CA ASP A 25 -4.04 -3.07 -5.86
C ASP A 25 -3.68 -3.88 -4.61
N TRP A 26 -3.43 -3.19 -3.50
CA TRP A 26 -2.89 -3.74 -2.27
C TRP A 26 -3.91 -3.71 -1.13
N LYS A 27 -5.19 -3.52 -1.47
CA LYS A 27 -6.27 -3.35 -0.51
C LYS A 27 -6.43 -4.56 0.40
N GLY A 28 -6.45 -4.31 1.72
CA GLY A 28 -6.55 -5.36 2.74
C GLY A 28 -5.21 -5.95 3.18
N LEU A 29 -4.09 -5.52 2.58
CA LEU A 29 -2.73 -5.91 2.96
C LEU A 29 -2.04 -4.79 3.75
N LYS A 30 -1.16 -5.17 4.70
CA LYS A 30 -0.27 -4.22 5.36
C LYS A 30 0.93 -3.97 4.47
N ILE A 31 1.05 -2.76 3.96
CA ILE A 31 2.12 -2.37 3.06
C ILE A 31 2.74 -1.04 3.50
N THR A 32 4.05 -0.98 3.36
CA THR A 32 4.86 0.20 3.61
C THR A 32 5.03 0.98 2.31
N VAL A 33 4.89 2.29 2.40
CA VAL A 33 5.01 3.21 1.27
C VAL A 33 6.27 4.05 1.48
N GLN A 34 7.13 4.11 0.46
CA GLN A 34 8.28 4.99 0.41
C GLN A 34 7.91 6.24 -0.40
N LEU A 35 8.12 7.40 0.21
CA LEU A 35 7.89 8.69 -0.44
C LEU A 35 9.26 9.28 -0.82
N VAL A 36 9.52 9.42 -2.11
CA VAL A 36 10.70 10.14 -2.62
C VAL A 36 10.23 11.53 -3.02
N VAL A 37 10.82 12.56 -2.42
CA VAL A 37 10.49 13.95 -2.76
C VAL A 37 11.67 14.55 -3.53
N GLN A 38 11.41 15.00 -4.75
CA GLN A 38 12.36 15.74 -5.58
C GLN A 38 11.68 17.01 -6.09
N ASN A 39 12.36 18.16 -6.05
CA ASN A 39 11.83 19.43 -6.58
C ASN A 39 10.38 19.76 -6.13
N ARG A 40 10.04 19.49 -4.85
CA ARG A 40 8.69 19.65 -4.28
C ARG A 40 7.60 18.82 -4.98
N GLN A 41 7.96 17.75 -5.68
CA GLN A 41 7.06 16.74 -6.21
C GLN A 41 7.29 15.43 -5.44
N ALA A 42 6.18 14.82 -5.03
CA ALA A 42 6.18 13.54 -4.35
C ALA A 42 6.06 12.41 -5.37
N GLN A 43 7.06 11.55 -5.45
CA GLN A 43 6.96 10.27 -6.11
C GLN A 43 6.73 9.19 -5.06
N ILE A 44 5.71 8.36 -5.29
CA ILE A 44 5.28 7.33 -4.36
C ILE A 44 5.73 5.98 -4.91
N SER A 45 6.50 5.24 -4.11
CA SER A 45 6.87 3.87 -4.39
C SER A 45 6.30 2.97 -3.29
N VAL A 46 5.79 1.81 -3.69
CA VAL A 46 5.31 0.80 -2.76
C VAL A 46 6.46 -0.13 -2.43
N VAL A 47 6.74 -0.34 -1.15
CA VAL A 47 7.72 -1.34 -0.67
C VAL A 47 6.92 -2.54 -0.17
N PRO A 48 6.72 -3.57 -1.00
CA PRO A 48 5.97 -4.75 -0.60
C PRO A 48 6.84 -5.66 0.28
N SER A 49 6.21 -6.28 1.28
CA SER A 49 6.80 -7.43 1.98
C SER A 49 6.69 -8.68 1.10
N ALA A 50 7.56 -9.68 1.30
CA ALA A 50 7.50 -10.96 0.61
C ALA A 50 6.09 -11.61 0.71
N ALA A 51 5.46 -11.54 1.88
CA ALA A 51 4.10 -12.02 2.07
C ALA A 51 3.05 -11.28 1.22
N ALA A 52 3.23 -9.97 1.02
CA ALA A 52 2.32 -9.17 0.20
C ALA A 52 2.42 -9.55 -1.29
N LEU A 53 3.63 -9.84 -1.78
CA LEU A 53 3.85 -10.32 -3.16
C LEU A 53 3.16 -11.67 -3.39
N ILE A 54 3.30 -12.60 -2.44
CA ILE A 54 2.68 -13.92 -2.51
C ILE A 54 1.16 -13.83 -2.51
N ILE A 55 0.56 -13.07 -1.57
CA ILE A 55 -0.90 -12.94 -1.49
C ILE A 55 -1.46 -12.26 -2.75
N ARG A 56 -0.72 -11.30 -3.33
CA ARG A 56 -1.09 -10.69 -4.62
C ARG A 56 -1.05 -11.70 -5.76
N ALA A 57 -0.02 -12.54 -5.83
CA ALA A 57 0.10 -13.58 -6.86
C ALA A 57 -1.04 -14.60 -6.78
N LEU A 58 -1.51 -14.89 -5.56
CA LEU A 58 -2.64 -15.78 -5.29
C LEU A 58 -4.02 -15.18 -5.66
N LYS A 59 -4.09 -13.91 -6.10
CA LYS A 59 -5.33 -13.18 -6.46
C LYS A 59 -6.43 -13.32 -5.40
N GLU A 60 -6.05 -13.39 -4.13
CA GLU A 60 -7.03 -13.53 -3.05
C GLU A 60 -7.89 -12.26 -2.92
N PRO A 61 -9.18 -12.40 -2.58
CA PRO A 61 -10.07 -11.27 -2.44
C PRO A 61 -9.62 -10.32 -1.32
N PRO A 62 -9.96 -9.02 -1.41
CA PRO A 62 -9.59 -8.03 -0.39
C PRO A 62 -10.04 -8.45 1.01
N ARG A 63 -9.09 -8.59 1.92
CA ARG A 63 -9.36 -9.11 3.27
C ARG A 63 -10.03 -8.06 4.15
N ASP A 64 -11.19 -8.41 4.71
CA ASP A 64 -11.81 -7.66 5.81
C ASP A 64 -11.24 -8.11 7.15
N ARG A 65 -10.24 -7.35 7.64
CA ARG A 65 -9.53 -7.64 8.88
C ARG A 65 -10.39 -7.51 10.15
N LYS A 66 -11.59 -6.94 10.06
CA LYS A 66 -12.49 -6.80 11.22
C LYS A 66 -13.34 -8.06 11.46
N LYS A 67 -13.68 -8.80 10.40
CA LYS A 67 -14.59 -9.97 10.49
C LYS A 67 -13.85 -11.28 10.69
N GLN A 68 -12.69 -11.47 10.07
CA GLN A 68 -11.95 -12.73 10.12
C GLN A 68 -10.48 -12.51 10.51
N LYS A 69 -10.08 -13.16 11.61
CA LYS A 69 -8.67 -13.26 12.04
C LYS A 69 -8.09 -14.59 11.52
N ASN A 70 -6.79 -14.62 11.20
CA ASN A 70 -6.03 -15.82 10.83
C ASN A 70 -6.60 -16.64 9.65
N ILE A 71 -6.96 -15.98 8.54
CA ILE A 71 -7.33 -16.66 7.29
C ILE A 71 -6.14 -17.50 6.80
N LYS A 72 -6.40 -18.79 6.53
CA LYS A 72 -5.46 -19.68 5.85
C LYS A 72 -5.42 -19.28 4.38
N HIS A 73 -4.23 -19.00 3.89
CA HIS A 73 -3.99 -18.69 2.48
C HIS A 73 -3.97 -19.98 1.69
N ASN A 74 -4.84 -20.11 0.69
CA ASN A 74 -4.96 -21.30 -0.13
C ASN A 74 -5.07 -20.86 -1.59
N GLY A 75 -4.10 -21.29 -2.39
CA GLY A 75 -4.11 -21.09 -3.83
C GLY A 75 -2.82 -21.62 -4.43
N ASN A 76 -2.83 -21.83 -5.74
CA ASN A 76 -1.69 -22.35 -6.46
C ASN A 76 -0.96 -21.18 -7.14
N ILE A 77 0.35 -21.09 -6.93
CA ILE A 77 1.20 -20.13 -7.60
C ILE A 77 1.86 -20.90 -8.75
N THR A 78 1.52 -20.56 -9.99
CA THR A 78 2.34 -20.98 -11.13
C THR A 78 3.66 -20.23 -11.04
N LEU A 79 4.74 -20.97 -10.75
CA LEU A 79 6.13 -20.50 -10.82
C LEU A 79 6.50 -20.10 -12.24
#